data_AF-X1T1R7-F1
#
_entry.id   AF-X1T1R7-F1
#
_cell.length_a   1.000
_cell.length_b   1.000
_cell.length_c   1.000
_cell.angle_alpha   90.00
_cell.angle_beta   90.00
_cell.angle_gamma   90.00
#
_symmetry.space_group_name_H-M   'P 1'
#
loop_
_entity.id
_entity.type
_entity.pdbx_description
1 polymer ?
#
loop_
_entity_poly.entity_id
_entity_poly.type
_entity_poly.pdbx_seq_one_letter_code
_entity_poly.pdbx_strand_id
1 'polypeptide(L)'
;MKNIKLLKKNLRINLIIVFITLSFSVSAQLPRLILNEVYVDYAVGIDNPLIKTKFNVYDPVGPTMEQFDQNVKIINELNIETYRIELGWGRRYPGFGLNRMIDGTADNLIYDFEPLDHMVTELKKQNVLLHGAYCYCPFPLQDTTIEKYRDSRAPSSIEKWKEIIITVAKHYLDMGIPFGVD
;
A
#
# COMPACT_ATOMS: atom_id res chain seq x y z
N MET A 1 -23.08 -33.75 30.97
CA MET A 1 -23.01 -32.38 30.42
C MET A 1 -21.99 -31.57 31.21
N LYS A 2 -20.80 -31.31 30.65
CA LYS A 2 -19.79 -30.41 31.24
C LYS A 2 -19.54 -29.26 30.24
N ASN A 3 -19.71 -28.04 30.72
CA ASN A 3 -19.51 -26.78 30.02
C ASN A 3 -18.04 -26.60 29.60
N ILE A 4 -17.78 -26.31 28.32
CA ILE A 4 -16.49 -25.79 27.85
C ILE A 4 -16.68 -24.29 27.59
N LYS A 5 -16.09 -23.46 28.46
CA LYS A 5 -15.92 -22.02 28.23
C LYS A 5 -14.85 -21.82 27.15
N LEU A 6 -15.21 -21.19 26.03
CA LEU A 6 -14.25 -20.68 25.04
C LEU A 6 -13.50 -19.47 25.64
N LEU A 7 -12.22 -19.64 25.92
CA LEU A 7 -11.28 -18.53 26.14
C LEU A 7 -10.71 -18.11 24.78
N LYS A 8 -11.21 -17.00 24.22
CA LYS A 8 -10.56 -16.30 23.10
C LYS A 8 -9.23 -15.72 23.60
N LYS A 9 -8.11 -16.33 23.22
CA LYS A 9 -6.78 -15.78 23.47
C LYS A 9 -6.33 -15.04 22.21
N ASN A 10 -6.17 -13.73 22.31
CA ASN A 10 -5.61 -12.86 21.29
C ASN A 10 -4.18 -13.32 20.96
N LEU A 11 -3.99 -13.88 19.77
CA LEU A 11 -2.68 -14.25 19.25
C LEU A 11 -2.07 -13.01 18.59
N ARG A 12 -1.19 -12.30 19.32
CA ARG A 12 -0.27 -11.34 18.70
C ARG A 12 0.91 -12.14 18.15
N ILE A 13 1.04 -12.20 16.83
CA ILE A 13 2.20 -12.80 16.17
C ILE A 13 3.28 -11.72 16.13
N ASN A 14 4.25 -11.82 17.05
CA ASN A 14 5.50 -11.06 16.96
C ASN A 14 6.44 -11.85 16.05
N LEU A 15 6.72 -11.33 14.84
CA LEU A 15 7.76 -11.87 13.99
C LEU A 15 9.11 -11.38 14.56
N ILE A 16 9.85 -12.27 15.21
CA ILE A 16 11.22 -12.00 15.67
C ILE A 16 12.16 -12.55 14.61
N ILE A 17 12.84 -11.68 13.87
CA ILE A 17 13.94 -12.08 12.97
C ILE A 17 15.20 -12.22 13.83
N VAL A 18 15.72 -13.44 13.95
CA VAL A 18 16.98 -13.73 14.65
C VAL A 18 18.08 -13.93 13.62
N PHE A 19 19.06 -13.03 13.58
CA PHE A 19 20.31 -13.26 12.85
C PHE A 19 21.25 -14.09 13.72
N ILE A 20 21.50 -15.35 13.32
CA ILE A 20 22.50 -16.21 13.97
C ILE A 20 23.80 -16.12 13.17
N THR A 21 24.78 -15.38 13.68
CA THR A 21 26.17 -15.48 13.22
C THR A 21 26.80 -16.75 13.78
N LEU A 22 27.11 -17.73 12.93
CA LEU A 22 27.86 -18.92 13.32
C LEU A 22 29.37 -18.62 13.37
N SER A 23 29.92 -18.53 14.57
CA SER A 23 31.37 -18.67 14.79
C SER A 23 31.71 -20.14 14.97
N PHE A 24 32.56 -20.69 14.11
CA PHE A 24 33.06 -22.05 14.29
C PHE A 24 34.13 -22.08 15.37
N SER A 25 33.84 -22.73 16.49
CA SER A 25 34.83 -23.19 17.46
C SER A 25 34.66 -24.69 17.63
N VAL A 26 35.73 -25.44 17.41
CA VAL A 26 35.75 -26.90 17.57
C VAL A 26 35.70 -27.20 19.08
N SER A 27 34.55 -27.62 19.58
CA SER A 27 34.40 -28.24 20.89
C SER A 27 33.29 -29.29 20.83
N ALA A 28 33.49 -30.37 21.57
CA ALA A 28 32.84 -31.67 21.44
C ALA A 28 31.30 -31.61 21.27
N GLN A 29 30.82 -32.33 20.25
CA GLN A 29 29.41 -32.40 19.87
C GLN A 29 28.61 -33.23 20.89
N LEU A 30 27.80 -32.57 21.73
CA LEU A 30 26.72 -33.25 22.46
C LEU A 30 25.66 -33.74 21.45
N PRO A 31 25.00 -34.90 21.67
CA PRO A 31 23.96 -35.37 20.78
C PRO A 31 22.79 -34.36 20.78
N ARG A 32 22.64 -33.62 19.68
CA ARG A 32 21.47 -32.78 19.43
C ARG A 32 20.31 -33.70 19.08
N LEU A 33 19.22 -33.62 19.83
CA LEU A 33 17.94 -34.17 19.42
C LEU A 33 17.44 -33.35 18.22
N ILE A 34 17.53 -33.93 17.02
CA ILE A 34 16.96 -33.36 15.80
C ILE A 34 15.51 -33.84 15.73
N LEU A 35 14.56 -32.92 15.88
CA LEU A 35 13.13 -33.24 15.85
C LEU A 35 12.57 -33.30 14.43
N ASN A 36 13.21 -32.62 13.47
CA ASN A 36 12.88 -32.65 12.05
C ASN A 36 14.14 -32.33 11.23
N GLU A 37 14.33 -33.03 10.11
CA GLU A 37 15.38 -32.77 9.13
C GLU A 37 14.76 -32.11 7.90
N VAL A 38 15.40 -31.03 7.43
CA VAL A 38 15.02 -30.32 6.21
C VAL A 38 16.21 -30.37 5.27
N TYR A 39 16.01 -30.92 4.08
CA TYR A 39 17.02 -31.02 3.03
C TYR A 39 16.68 -30.03 1.90
N VAL A 40 17.67 -29.27 1.46
CA VAL A 40 17.59 -28.40 0.30
C VAL A 40 18.64 -28.86 -0.70
N ASP A 41 18.22 -29.28 -1.89
CA ASP A 41 19.11 -29.65 -2.99
C ASP A 41 19.19 -28.50 -3.99
N TYR A 42 20.28 -27.73 -3.94
CA TYR A 42 20.52 -26.62 -4.85
C TYR A 42 20.98 -27.06 -6.26
N ALA A 43 21.28 -28.34 -6.47
CA ALA A 43 21.61 -28.89 -7.79
C ALA A 43 20.35 -29.20 -8.62
N VAL A 44 19.18 -29.24 -7.98
CA VAL A 44 17.89 -29.45 -8.64
C VAL A 44 17.23 -28.09 -8.89
N GLY A 45 17.33 -27.61 -10.14
CA GLY A 45 16.53 -26.47 -10.59
C GLY A 45 15.06 -26.88 -10.74
N ILE A 46 14.16 -26.17 -10.07
CA ILE A 46 12.73 -26.15 -10.39
C ILE A 46 12.48 -25.11 -11.50
N ASP A 47 11.36 -25.22 -12.23
CA ASP A 47 10.90 -24.20 -13.20
C ASP A 47 11.17 -22.81 -12.65
N ASN A 48 11.65 -21.90 -13.52
CA ASN A 48 12.07 -20.54 -13.15
C ASN A 48 11.20 -20.04 -12.00
N PRO A 49 11.72 -20.00 -10.76
CA PRO A 49 10.93 -19.45 -9.70
C PRO A 49 10.52 -18.06 -10.19
N LEU A 50 9.24 -17.71 -10.02
CA LEU A 50 8.84 -16.32 -10.14
C LEU A 50 9.54 -15.60 -8.99
N ILE A 51 10.84 -15.36 -9.12
CA ILE A 51 11.66 -14.63 -8.17
C ILE A 51 11.19 -13.20 -8.33
N LYS A 52 10.16 -12.88 -7.56
CA LYS A 52 9.88 -11.50 -7.20
C LYS A 52 11.03 -11.09 -6.29
N THR A 53 12.04 -10.46 -6.87
CA THR A 53 13.14 -9.84 -6.12
C THR A 53 12.66 -8.66 -5.29
N LYS A 54 11.45 -8.16 -5.58
CA LYS A 54 10.78 -7.08 -4.88
C LYS A 54 9.32 -7.45 -4.61
N PHE A 55 8.87 -7.12 -3.42
CA PHE A 55 7.46 -7.22 -3.04
C PHE A 55 6.88 -5.80 -3.00
N ASN A 56 5.59 -5.66 -3.25
CA ASN A 56 4.93 -4.36 -3.26
C ASN A 56 3.80 -4.39 -2.24
N VAL A 57 3.54 -3.22 -1.63
CA VAL A 57 2.45 -3.05 -0.67
C VAL A 57 1.25 -2.48 -1.40
N TYR A 58 0.05 -2.95 -1.05
CA TYR A 58 -1.20 -2.36 -1.47
C TYR A 58 -2.04 -2.01 -0.24
N ASP A 59 -2.35 -0.73 -0.10
CA ASP A 59 -3.10 -0.16 1.01
C ASP A 59 -4.32 0.63 0.48
N PRO A 60 -5.48 -0.04 0.29
CA PRO A 60 -6.63 0.57 -0.38
C PRO A 60 -7.36 1.61 0.46
N VAL A 61 -7.29 1.50 1.79
CA VAL A 61 -7.99 2.42 2.72
C VAL A 61 -7.06 3.54 3.16
N GLY A 62 -5.75 3.28 3.13
CA GLY A 62 -4.69 4.20 3.50
C GLY A 62 -4.64 4.45 5.02
N PRO A 63 -3.45 4.71 5.56
CA PRO A 63 -3.30 5.20 6.93
C PRO A 63 -3.82 6.64 7.08
N THR A 64 -3.98 7.11 8.32
CA THR A 64 -3.99 8.56 8.57
C THR A 64 -2.62 9.18 8.26
N MET A 65 -2.55 10.50 8.08
CA MET A 65 -1.24 11.18 7.87
C MET A 65 -0.27 10.87 9.01
N GLU A 66 -0.75 10.92 10.26
CA GLU A 66 0.07 10.64 11.44
C GLU A 66 0.60 9.20 11.43
N GLN A 67 -0.25 8.21 11.13
CA GLN A 67 0.16 6.82 11.03
C GLN A 67 1.16 6.60 9.89
N PHE A 68 0.97 7.30 8.77
CA PHE A 68 1.91 7.26 7.65
C PHE A 68 3.29 7.81 8.07
N ASP A 69 3.33 9.01 8.66
CA ASP A 69 4.60 9.66 9.05
C ASP A 69 5.38 8.88 10.11
N GLN A 70 4.66 8.22 11.02
CA GLN A 70 5.25 7.34 12.03
C GLN A 70 5.92 6.12 11.39
N ASN A 71 5.31 5.53 10.36
CA ASN A 71 5.72 4.24 9.81
C ASN A 71 6.56 4.34 8.52
N VAL A 72 6.51 5.46 7.78
CA VAL A 72 7.20 5.58 6.49
C VAL A 72 8.71 5.40 6.63
N LYS A 73 9.30 5.77 7.78
CA LYS A 73 10.74 5.64 8.05
C LYS A 73 11.23 4.20 8.12
N ILE A 74 10.37 3.24 8.46
CA ILE A 74 10.71 1.81 8.53
C ILE A 74 10.33 1.07 7.24
N ILE A 75 9.69 1.74 6.28
CA ILE A 75 9.20 1.09 5.06
C ILE A 75 10.35 0.54 4.19
N ASN A 76 11.53 1.16 4.26
CA ASN A 76 12.71 0.71 3.54
C ASN A 76 13.24 -0.64 4.06
N GLU A 77 12.94 -1.01 5.31
CA GLU A 77 13.28 -2.34 5.85
C GLU A 77 12.54 -3.48 5.12
N LEU A 78 11.43 -3.15 4.43
CA LEU A 78 10.63 -4.13 3.68
C LEU A 78 11.17 -4.38 2.27
N ASN A 79 12.16 -3.61 1.79
CA ASN A 79 12.72 -3.67 0.43
C ASN A 79 11.61 -3.65 -0.66
N ILE A 80 10.64 -2.75 -0.49
CA ILE A 80 9.53 -2.59 -1.43
C ILE A 80 9.90 -1.61 -2.55
N GLU A 81 9.38 -1.83 -3.75
CA GLU A 81 9.59 -0.92 -4.88
C GLU A 81 8.49 0.14 -4.96
N THR A 82 7.25 -0.33 -4.84
CA THR A 82 6.07 0.53 -4.95
C THR A 82 5.16 0.38 -3.74
N TYR A 83 4.64 1.51 -3.28
CA TYR A 83 3.54 1.58 -2.34
C TYR A 83 2.26 1.94 -3.11
N ARG A 84 1.33 1.00 -3.23
CA ARG A 84 0.11 1.16 -4.02
C ARG A 84 -1.06 1.58 -3.14
N ILE A 85 -1.83 2.56 -3.57
CA ILE A 85 -3.05 3.04 -2.90
C ILE A 85 -4.18 3.20 -3.90
N GLU A 86 -5.44 3.22 -3.47
CA GLU A 86 -6.55 3.66 -4.34
C GLU A 86 -6.72 5.17 -4.23
N LEU A 87 -6.63 5.90 -5.34
CA LEU A 87 -6.90 7.34 -5.38
C LEU A 87 -8.40 7.56 -5.12
N GLY A 88 -8.80 7.65 -3.85
CA GLY A 88 -10.21 7.75 -3.42
C GLY A 88 -10.84 9.14 -3.62
N TRP A 89 -10.40 9.88 -4.64
CA TRP A 89 -10.83 11.24 -5.03
C TRP A 89 -12.35 11.49 -5.23
N GLY A 90 -13.17 10.46 -5.12
CA GLY A 90 -14.62 10.59 -4.94
C GLY A 90 -15.21 9.66 -3.89
N ARG A 91 -14.41 8.73 -3.37
CA ARG A 91 -14.84 7.77 -2.36
C ARG A 91 -14.56 8.33 -0.98
N ARG A 92 -15.53 8.20 -0.07
CA ARG A 92 -15.38 8.65 1.32
C ARG A 92 -14.56 7.63 2.10
N TYR A 93 -13.24 7.60 1.90
CA TYR A 93 -12.32 6.84 2.73
C TYR A 93 -11.72 7.71 3.84
N PRO A 94 -11.35 7.12 4.99
CA PRO A 94 -10.71 7.86 6.08
C PRO A 94 -9.20 8.09 5.87
N GLY A 95 -8.56 7.43 4.90
CA GLY A 95 -7.12 7.56 4.65
C GLY A 95 -6.72 8.93 4.11
N PHE A 96 -5.53 9.39 4.51
CA PHE A 96 -4.95 10.65 4.05
C PHE A 96 -4.36 10.51 2.65
N GLY A 97 -4.51 11.54 1.80
CA GLY A 97 -4.18 11.46 0.37
C GLY A 97 -5.25 10.78 -0.48
N LEU A 98 -6.29 10.21 0.15
CA LEU A 98 -7.29 9.37 -0.52
C LEU A 98 -8.71 9.89 -0.44
N ASN A 99 -8.98 10.99 0.26
CA ASN A 99 -10.35 11.47 0.44
C ASN A 99 -10.51 12.85 -0.22
N ARG A 100 -11.42 12.94 -1.20
CA ARG A 100 -11.86 14.21 -1.82
C ARG A 100 -10.71 15.15 -2.25
N MET A 101 -9.63 14.59 -2.80
CA MET A 101 -8.57 15.36 -3.51
C MET A 101 -9.14 16.30 -4.57
N ILE A 102 -10.32 15.97 -5.10
CA ILE A 102 -11.05 16.80 -6.06
C ILE A 102 -12.44 17.06 -5.46
N ASP A 103 -12.77 18.34 -5.25
CA ASP A 103 -14.04 18.81 -4.71
C ASP A 103 -14.65 19.91 -5.62
N GLY A 104 -15.71 20.57 -5.15
CA GLY A 104 -16.43 21.59 -5.89
C GLY A 104 -17.59 21.00 -6.70
N THR A 105 -17.78 21.53 -7.91
CA THR A 105 -18.84 21.09 -8.85
C THR A 105 -18.23 20.78 -10.22
N ALA A 106 -18.98 20.13 -11.10
CA ALA A 106 -18.51 19.85 -12.46
C ALA A 106 -18.05 21.11 -13.23
N ASP A 107 -18.64 22.27 -12.93
CA ASP A 107 -18.31 23.56 -13.55
C ASP A 107 -17.19 24.32 -12.83
N ASN A 108 -16.93 24.00 -11.56
CA ASN A 108 -15.92 24.64 -10.73
C ASN A 108 -15.18 23.59 -9.89
N LEU A 109 -14.16 22.99 -10.50
CA LEU A 109 -13.33 21.97 -9.89
C LEU A 109 -12.32 22.60 -8.92
N ILE A 110 -12.22 22.03 -7.72
CA ILE A 110 -11.26 22.44 -6.69
C ILE A 110 -10.32 21.26 -6.43
N TYR A 111 -9.02 21.50 -6.53
CA TYR A 111 -8.00 20.49 -6.31
C TYR A 111 -7.25 20.77 -5.01
N ASP A 112 -7.09 19.73 -4.18
CA ASP A 112 -6.23 19.74 -3.01
C ASP A 112 -5.24 18.58 -3.11
N PHE A 113 -4.04 18.89 -3.60
CA PHE A 113 -2.96 17.92 -3.75
C PHE A 113 -2.09 17.77 -2.51
N GLU A 114 -2.18 18.68 -1.53
CA GLU A 114 -1.24 18.70 -0.39
C GLU A 114 -1.14 17.33 0.29
N PRO A 115 -2.26 16.60 0.52
CA PRO A 115 -2.17 15.32 1.18
C PRO A 115 -1.37 14.26 0.41
N LEU A 116 -1.63 14.15 -0.88
CA LEU A 116 -0.98 13.15 -1.71
C LEU A 116 0.47 13.57 -2.03
N ASP A 117 0.74 14.86 -2.18
CA ASP A 117 2.08 15.42 -2.37
C ASP A 117 3.01 15.11 -1.19
N HIS A 118 2.49 15.21 0.03
CA HIS A 118 3.22 14.82 1.24
C HIS A 118 3.58 13.33 1.20
N MET A 119 2.61 12.46 0.88
CA MET A 119 2.85 11.01 0.79
C MET A 119 3.90 10.66 -0.27
N VAL A 120 3.76 11.22 -1.48
CA VAL A 120 4.70 11.05 -2.60
C VAL A 120 6.10 11.50 -2.19
N THR A 121 6.21 12.63 -1.51
CA THR A 121 7.48 13.20 -1.06
C THR A 121 8.17 12.34 0.00
N GLU A 122 7.45 11.88 1.02
CA GLU A 122 8.02 11.04 2.07
C GLU A 122 8.42 9.65 1.55
N LEU A 123 7.63 9.03 0.67
CA LEU A 123 7.99 7.76 0.03
C LEU A 123 9.26 7.89 -0.82
N LYS A 124 9.40 9.00 -1.58
CA LYS A 124 10.61 9.28 -2.36
C LYS A 124 11.86 9.29 -1.49
N LYS A 125 11.80 9.86 -0.27
CA LYS A 125 12.93 9.87 0.67
C LYS A 125 13.38 8.46 1.08
N GLN A 126 12.49 7.48 0.97
CA GLN A 126 12.75 6.07 1.24
C GLN A 126 13.08 5.27 -0.02
N ASN A 127 13.24 5.93 -1.18
CA ASN A 127 13.41 5.30 -2.49
C ASN A 127 12.24 4.36 -2.89
N VAL A 128 11.03 4.68 -2.43
CA VAL A 128 9.80 3.97 -2.78
C VAL A 128 8.96 4.85 -3.72
N LEU A 129 8.47 4.25 -4.80
CA LEU A 129 7.57 4.91 -5.74
C LEU A 129 6.13 4.81 -5.24
N LEU A 130 5.38 5.90 -5.24
CA LEU A 130 3.95 5.82 -5.02
C LEU A 130 3.25 5.38 -6.31
N HIS A 131 2.41 4.36 -6.21
CA HIS A 131 1.57 3.86 -7.29
C HIS A 131 0.10 4.11 -6.98
N GLY A 132 -0.47 5.17 -7.53
CA GLY A 132 -1.88 5.51 -7.34
C GLY A 132 -2.77 4.75 -8.29
N ALA A 133 -3.65 3.89 -7.77
CA ALA A 133 -4.65 3.24 -8.58
C ALA A 133 -5.78 4.19 -8.91
N TYR A 134 -6.03 4.34 -10.20
CA TYR A 134 -7.10 5.14 -10.73
C TYR A 134 -8.43 4.42 -10.54
N CYS A 135 -9.08 4.70 -9.41
CA CYS A 135 -10.33 4.06 -9.03
C CYS A 135 -11.39 5.12 -8.75
N TYR A 136 -12.64 4.84 -9.10
CA TYR A 136 -13.82 5.65 -8.79
C TYR A 136 -14.01 6.93 -9.62
N CYS A 137 -15.25 7.39 -9.67
CA CYS A 137 -15.68 8.66 -10.21
C CYS A 137 -15.32 9.79 -9.23
N PRO A 138 -14.62 10.86 -9.68
CA PRO A 138 -14.36 12.04 -8.86
C PRO A 138 -15.62 12.64 -8.23
N PHE A 139 -15.50 13.18 -7.01
CA PHE A 139 -16.66 13.69 -6.27
C PHE A 139 -17.53 14.67 -7.08
N PRO A 140 -16.98 15.68 -7.80
CA PRO A 140 -17.81 16.66 -8.52
C PRO A 140 -18.57 16.08 -9.70
N LEU A 141 -18.22 14.87 -10.14
CA LEU A 141 -18.83 14.18 -11.27
C LEU A 141 -19.79 13.07 -10.83
N GLN A 142 -19.96 12.86 -9.52
CA GLN A 142 -20.88 11.87 -9.00
C GLN A 142 -22.32 12.38 -9.04
N ASP A 143 -23.25 11.47 -9.32
CA ASP A 143 -24.67 11.71 -9.10
C ASP A 143 -24.98 11.66 -7.60
N THR A 144 -25.30 12.81 -7.02
CA THR A 144 -25.60 12.96 -5.60
C THR A 144 -26.97 12.40 -5.20
N THR A 145 -27.83 12.09 -6.18
CA THR A 145 -29.12 11.41 -5.94
C THR A 145 -28.94 9.90 -5.65
N ILE A 146 -27.77 9.35 -5.96
CA ILE A 146 -27.43 7.95 -5.69
C ILE A 146 -26.79 7.81 -4.31
N GLU A 147 -27.40 7.01 -3.44
CA GLU A 147 -26.90 6.78 -2.08
C GLU A 147 -25.79 5.72 -2.00
N LYS A 148 -25.84 4.67 -2.84
CA LYS A 148 -24.94 3.51 -2.77
C LYS A 148 -24.05 3.40 -4.00
N TYR A 149 -22.75 3.22 -3.75
CA TYR A 149 -21.73 2.99 -4.79
C TYR A 149 -21.71 4.08 -5.87
N ARG A 150 -22.10 5.32 -5.54
CA ARG A 150 -22.13 6.44 -6.48
C ARG A 150 -20.75 6.76 -7.06
N ASP A 151 -19.72 6.52 -6.26
CA ASP A 151 -18.31 6.59 -6.62
C ASP A 151 -17.91 5.51 -7.64
N SER A 152 -18.67 4.43 -7.78
CA SER A 152 -18.40 3.36 -8.75
C SER A 152 -19.27 3.47 -10.01
N ARG A 153 -19.92 4.61 -10.24
CA ARG A 153 -20.76 4.88 -11.43
C ARG A 153 -20.00 5.69 -12.47
N ALA A 154 -20.58 5.76 -13.68
CA ALA A 154 -20.12 6.65 -14.73
C ALA A 154 -20.20 8.11 -14.27
N PRO A 155 -19.31 8.99 -14.76
CA PRO A 155 -19.34 10.41 -14.42
C PRO A 155 -20.55 11.08 -15.06
N SER A 156 -20.98 12.19 -14.48
CA SER A 156 -21.93 13.09 -15.14
C SER A 156 -21.36 13.76 -16.40
N SER A 157 -20.03 13.85 -16.53
CA SER A 157 -19.34 14.42 -17.69
C SER A 157 -18.00 13.73 -17.97
N ILE A 158 -17.87 13.13 -19.15
CA ILE A 158 -16.63 12.49 -19.63
C ILE A 158 -15.56 13.53 -19.95
N GLU A 159 -15.94 14.69 -20.49
CA GLU A 159 -14.98 15.76 -20.80
C GLU A 159 -14.35 16.32 -19.52
N LYS A 160 -15.14 16.50 -18.46
CA LYS A 160 -14.60 16.92 -17.16
C LYS A 160 -13.78 15.84 -16.47
N TRP A 161 -14.14 14.56 -16.62
CA TRP A 161 -13.26 13.48 -16.18
C TRP A 161 -11.91 13.59 -16.92
N LYS A 162 -11.89 13.70 -18.25
CA LYS A 162 -10.64 13.85 -19.01
C LYS A 162 -9.78 15.04 -18.54
N GLU A 163 -10.40 16.19 -18.29
CA GLU A 163 -9.73 17.38 -17.72
C GLU A 163 -9.06 17.07 -16.37
N ILE A 164 -9.77 16.37 -15.49
CA ILE A 164 -9.26 15.92 -14.19
C ILE A 164 -8.04 15.02 -14.36
N ILE A 165 -8.09 13.99 -15.22
CA ILE A 165 -6.93 13.08 -15.46
C ILE A 165 -5.70 13.87 -15.83
N ILE A 166 -5.84 14.75 -16.82
CA ILE A 166 -4.73 15.51 -17.38
C ILE A 166 -4.14 16.42 -16.31
N THR A 167 -4.99 17.05 -15.50
CA THR A 167 -4.56 17.93 -14.40
C THR A 167 -3.77 17.16 -13.35
N VAL A 168 -4.28 16.03 -12.87
CA VAL A 168 -3.61 15.20 -11.86
C VAL A 168 -2.30 14.63 -12.40
N ALA A 169 -2.30 14.07 -13.61
CA ALA A 169 -1.10 13.52 -14.24
C ALA A 169 -0.02 14.60 -14.46
N LYS A 170 -0.44 15.79 -14.91
CA LYS A 170 0.48 16.92 -15.10
C LYS A 170 1.08 17.41 -13.78
N HIS A 171 0.28 17.52 -12.71
CA HIS A 171 0.76 17.94 -11.39
C HIS A 171 1.93 17.06 -10.92
N TYR A 172 1.74 15.74 -10.93
CA TYR A 172 2.79 14.81 -10.50
C TYR A 172 3.98 14.72 -11.47
N LEU A 173 3.76 14.95 -12.77
CA LEU A 173 4.85 15.09 -13.73
C LEU A 173 5.70 16.34 -13.41
N ASP A 174 5.06 17.47 -13.14
CA ASP A 174 5.71 18.76 -12.84
C ASP A 174 6.46 18.73 -11.50
N MET A 175 6.01 17.91 -10.53
CA MET A 175 6.73 17.68 -9.28
C MET A 175 8.10 16.99 -9.47
N GLY A 176 8.34 16.31 -10.59
CA GLY A 176 9.59 15.59 -10.85
C GLY A 176 9.86 14.46 -9.83
N ILE A 177 8.81 13.96 -9.17
CA ILE A 177 8.87 12.82 -8.26
C ILE A 177 8.25 11.62 -8.97
N PRO A 178 8.89 10.43 -8.93
CA PRO A 178 8.30 9.23 -9.51
C PRO A 178 6.93 8.93 -8.88
N PHE A 179 5.88 9.02 -9.72
CA PHE A 179 4.49 8.70 -9.39
C PHE A 179 3.93 7.85 -10.53
N GLY A 180 3.46 6.65 -10.21
CA GLY A 180 2.79 5.77 -11.16
C GLY A 180 1.28 5.86 -11.03
N VAL A 181 0.55 5.75 -12.13
CA VAL A 181 -0.91 5.60 -12.15
C VAL A 181 -1.28 4.39 -13.00
N ASP A 182 -2.09 3.47 -12.46
CA ASP A 182 -2.71 2.34 -13.17
C ASP A 182 -4.24 2.44 -13.26
#